data_AF-A0A316JAB1-F1
#
_entry.id   AF-A0A316JAB1-F1
#
_cell.length_a   1.000
_cell.length_b   1.000
_cell.length_c   1.000
_cell.angle_alpha   90.00
_cell.angle_beta   90.00
_cell.angle_gamma   90.00
#
_symmetry.space_group_name_H-M   'P 1'
#
loop_
_entity.id
_entity.type
_entity.pdbx_description
1 polymer ?
#
loop_
_entity_poly.entity_id
_entity_poly.type
_entity_poly.pdbx_seq_one_letter_code
_entity_poly.pdbx_strand_id
1 'polypeptide(L)'
;MSDRLFDSPVFVKDGEFLIREIAGPMDAIDFLYEWPKDDRDIIYEVAWSACCDAHSGQKPLIVAQKAFEGFARKRNILEKPEAAMPWMTSLDNGGGRIPV
;
A
#
# COMPACT_ATOMS: atom_id res chain seq x y z
N MET A 1 -3.73 -12.41 -13.43
CA MET A 1 -2.80 -11.60 -12.63
C MET A 1 -2.73 -10.24 -13.30
N SER A 2 -3.06 -9.16 -12.59
CA SER A 2 -3.01 -7.81 -13.18
C SER A 2 -1.56 -7.42 -13.40
N ASP A 3 -1.15 -7.28 -14.66
CA ASP A 3 0.21 -6.91 -15.10
C ASP A 3 0.61 -5.46 -14.71
N ARG A 4 -0.15 -4.83 -13.82
CA ARG A 4 -0.15 -3.38 -13.60
C ARG A 4 0.07 -3.08 -12.13
N LEU A 5 1.30 -3.27 -11.70
CA LEU A 5 1.75 -2.99 -10.34
C LEU A 5 2.26 -1.57 -10.21
N PHE A 6 2.10 -0.98 -9.03
CA PHE A 6 2.77 0.24 -8.65
C PHE A 6 4.28 0.02 -8.56
N ASP A 7 5.06 1.10 -8.72
CA ASP A 7 6.52 1.07 -8.57
C ASP A 7 6.93 0.68 -7.13
N SER A 8 6.13 1.10 -6.16
CA SER A 8 6.21 0.65 -4.76
C SER A 8 4.79 0.41 -4.25
N PRO A 9 4.54 -0.67 -3.49
CA PRO A 9 3.25 -0.87 -2.85
C PRO A 9 2.94 0.25 -1.85
N VAL A 10 1.65 0.47 -1.62
CA VAL A 10 1.13 1.36 -0.57
C VAL A 10 0.61 0.48 0.56
N PHE A 11 1.05 0.74 1.79
CA PHE A 11 0.60 -0.01 2.96
C PHE A 11 -0.48 0.77 3.71
N VAL A 12 -1.60 0.12 4.01
CA VAL A 12 -2.71 0.75 4.73
C VAL A 12 -3.17 -0.10 5.92
N LYS A 13 -3.57 0.55 7.01
CA LYS A 13 -4.32 -0.10 8.08
C LYS A 13 -5.68 -0.56 7.56
N ASP A 14 -6.00 -1.83 7.80
CA ASP A 14 -7.26 -2.47 7.42
C ASP A 14 -7.88 -3.16 8.66
N GLY A 15 -8.24 -2.34 9.64
CA GLY A 15 -8.63 -2.78 10.99
C GLY A 15 -7.57 -2.49 12.05
N GLU A 16 -7.74 -3.04 13.25
CA GLU A 16 -6.91 -2.70 14.41
C GLU A 16 -5.48 -3.27 14.32
N PHE A 17 -5.31 -4.44 13.71
CA PHE A 17 -4.05 -5.19 13.71
C PHE A 17 -3.58 -5.64 12.32
N LEU A 18 -4.28 -5.25 11.26
CA LEU A 18 -3.96 -5.69 9.91
C LEU A 18 -3.42 -4.52 9.09
N ILE A 19 -2.28 -4.78 8.44
CA ILE A 19 -1.73 -3.93 7.40
C ILE A 19 -1.95 -4.65 6.07
N ARG A 20 -2.66 -4.00 5.16
CA ARG A 20 -2.90 -4.49 3.81
C ARG A 20 -1.90 -3.85 2.85
N GLU A 21 -1.26 -4.69 2.05
CA GLU A 21 -0.42 -4.26 0.94
C GLU A 21 -1.30 -3.99 -0.29
N ILE A 22 -1.15 -2.81 -0.88
CA ILE A 22 -1.83 -2.40 -2.10
C ILE A 22 -0.77 -2.31 -3.20
N ALA A 23 -0.65 -3.37 -3.99
CA ALA A 23 0.43 -3.53 -4.97
C ALA A 23 0.08 -2.92 -6.33
N GLY A 24 -1.19 -2.64 -6.61
CA GLY A 24 -1.61 -1.99 -7.85
C GLY A 24 -3.03 -1.41 -7.83
N PRO A 25 -3.50 -0.88 -8.98
CA PRO A 25 -4.83 -0.26 -9.08
C PRO A 25 -5.98 -1.23 -8.77
N MET A 26 -5.84 -2.52 -9.10
CA MET A 26 -6.88 -3.52 -8.81
C MET A 26 -7.07 -3.67 -7.30
N ASP A 27 -5.98 -3.88 -6.56
CA ASP A 27 -6.01 -4.00 -5.10
C ASP A 27 -6.59 -2.73 -4.44
N ALA A 28 -6.26 -1.57 -5.00
CA ALA A 28 -6.79 -0.28 -4.55
C ALA A 28 -8.30 -0.16 -4.81
N ILE A 29 -8.79 -0.61 -5.97
CA ILE A 29 -10.22 -0.64 -6.30
C ILE A 29 -10.97 -1.58 -5.35
N ASP A 30 -10.44 -2.78 -5.12
CA ASP A 30 -11.07 -3.74 -4.21
C ASP A 30 -11.16 -3.17 -2.79
N PHE A 31 -10.09 -2.55 -2.30
CA PHE A 31 -10.07 -1.87 -1.00
C PHE A 31 -11.10 -0.74 -0.92
N LEU A 32 -11.15 0.13 -1.93
CA LEU A 32 -12.10 1.24 -1.97
C LEU A 32 -13.55 0.75 -2.13
N TYR A 33 -13.78 -0.36 -2.83
CA TYR A 33 -15.12 -0.91 -3.02
C TYR A 33 -15.77 -1.28 -1.68
N GLU A 34 -14.97 -1.77 -0.73
CA GLU A 34 -15.38 -2.14 0.63
C GLU A 34 -15.52 -0.91 1.56
N TRP A 35 -15.09 0.28 1.13
CA TRP A 35 -15.11 1.48 1.96
C TRP A 35 -16.53 1.88 2.39
N PRO A 36 -16.77 2.27 3.67
CA PRO A 36 -18.09 2.63 4.17
C PRO A 36 -18.78 3.68 3.31
N LYS A 37 -20.02 3.42 2.88
CA LYS A 37 -20.77 4.32 1.97
C LYS A 37 -20.95 5.73 2.53
N ASP A 38 -21.18 5.83 3.83
CA ASP A 38 -21.36 7.11 4.52
C ASP A 38 -20.07 7.94 4.61
N ASP A 39 -18.92 7.33 4.31
CA ASP A 39 -17.60 7.98 4.36
C ASP A 39 -16.94 8.11 2.97
N ARG A 40 -17.75 8.05 1.91
CA ARG A 40 -17.32 8.30 0.51
C ARG A 40 -17.47 9.77 0.17
N ASP A 41 -16.43 10.54 0.48
CA ASP A 41 -16.35 11.96 0.17
C ASP A 41 -15.68 12.21 -1.20
N ILE A 42 -15.42 13.49 -1.52
CA ILE A 42 -14.74 13.87 -2.76
C ILE A 42 -13.35 13.20 -2.90
N ILE A 43 -12.69 12.90 -1.79
CA ILE A 43 -11.36 12.29 -1.79
C ILE A 43 -11.47 10.81 -2.17
N TYR A 44 -12.50 10.11 -1.70
CA TYR A 44 -12.86 8.78 -2.18
C TYR A 44 -13.10 8.78 -3.69
N GLU A 45 -13.94 9.69 -4.21
CA GLU A 45 -14.29 9.72 -5.64
C GLU A 45 -13.07 9.95 -6.54
N VAL A 46 -12.16 10.84 -6.12
CA VAL A 46 -10.91 11.10 -6.84
C VAL A 46 -10.00 9.87 -6.84
N ALA A 47 -9.86 9.19 -5.70
CA ALA A 47 -9.06 7.97 -5.62
C ALA A 47 -9.68 6.83 -6.44
N TRP A 48 -10.99 6.63 -6.35
CA TRP A 48 -11.74 5.63 -7.11
C TRP A 48 -11.57 5.84 -8.62
N SER A 49 -11.87 7.04 -9.12
CA SER A 49 -11.74 7.35 -10.54
C SER A 49 -10.30 7.19 -11.03
N ALA A 50 -9.31 7.66 -10.27
CA ALA A 50 -7.91 7.52 -10.66
C ALA A 50 -7.48 6.05 -10.75
N CYS A 51 -7.92 5.20 -9.81
CA CYS A 51 -7.61 3.78 -9.83
C CYS A 51 -8.31 3.07 -10.99
N CYS A 52 -9.58 3.36 -11.29
CA CYS A 52 -10.29 2.81 -12.44
C CYS A 52 -9.64 3.23 -13.77
N ASP A 53 -9.36 4.52 -13.94
CA ASP A 53 -8.70 5.04 -15.15
C ASP A 53 -7.32 4.40 -15.35
N ALA A 54 -6.57 4.26 -14.26
CA ALA A 54 -5.29 3.60 -14.28
C ALA A 54 -5.45 2.11 -14.60
N HIS A 55 -6.40 1.39 -14.03
CA HIS A 55 -6.68 -0.01 -14.33
C HIS A 55 -7.03 -0.22 -15.81
N SER A 56 -7.86 0.65 -16.40
CA SER A 56 -8.25 0.62 -17.81
C SER A 56 -7.21 1.17 -18.78
N GLY A 57 -6.10 1.74 -18.29
CA GLY A 57 -4.98 2.19 -19.13
C GLY A 57 -5.10 3.60 -19.66
N GLN A 58 -6.10 4.33 -19.17
CA GLN A 58 -6.33 5.73 -19.54
C GLN A 58 -5.37 6.67 -18.80
N LYS A 59 -4.92 6.30 -17.60
CA LYS A 59 -3.95 7.06 -16.81
C LYS A 59 -2.73 6.23 -16.41
N PRO A 60 -1.56 6.89 -16.21
CA PRO A 60 -0.37 6.23 -15.66
C PRO A 60 -0.61 5.69 -14.25
N LEU A 61 0.09 4.60 -13.90
CA LEU A 61 -0.04 3.94 -12.59
C LEU A 61 0.33 4.85 -11.42
N ILE A 62 1.32 5.73 -11.61
CA ILE A 62 1.73 6.73 -10.60
C ILE A 62 0.56 7.67 -10.21
N VAL A 63 -0.37 7.95 -11.13
CA VAL A 63 -1.54 8.80 -10.82
C VAL A 63 -2.46 8.10 -9.84
N ALA A 64 -2.76 6.81 -10.06
CA ALA A 64 -3.55 6.01 -9.13
C ALA A 64 -2.83 5.83 -7.79
N GLN A 65 -1.54 5.52 -7.81
CA GLN A 65 -0.73 5.37 -6.59
C GLN A 65 -0.79 6.65 -5.73
N LYS A 66 -0.57 7.83 -6.33
CA LYS A 66 -0.63 9.11 -5.60
C LYS A 66 -2.02 9.49 -5.15
N ALA A 67 -3.06 9.20 -5.92
CA ALA A 67 -4.44 9.42 -5.51
C ALA A 67 -4.78 8.54 -4.28
N PHE A 68 -4.41 7.27 -4.33
CA PHE A 68 -4.64 6.32 -3.23
C PHE A 68 -3.81 6.66 -1.98
N GLU A 69 -2.52 6.99 -2.12
CA GLU A 69 -1.70 7.51 -1.01
C GLU A 69 -2.33 8.77 -0.37
N GLY A 70 -2.89 9.66 -1.19
CA GLY A 70 -3.59 10.86 -0.74
C GLY A 70 -4.83 10.54 0.07
N PHE A 71 -5.64 9.61 -0.41
CA PHE A 71 -6.79 9.07 0.29
C PHE A 71 -6.39 8.45 1.64
N ALA A 72 -5.45 7.49 1.63
CA ALA A 72 -4.99 6.80 2.83
C ALA A 72 -4.43 7.77 3.88
N ARG A 73 -3.65 8.76 3.44
CA ARG A 73 -3.12 9.81 4.34
C ARG A 73 -4.23 10.64 4.95
N LYS A 74 -5.24 11.04 4.16
CA LYS A 74 -6.36 11.83 4.68
C LYS A 74 -7.14 11.06 5.74
N ARG A 75 -7.28 9.74 5.57
CA ARG A 75 -8.02 8.87 6.49
C ARG A 75 -7.17 8.36 7.66
N ASN A 76 -5.91 8.80 7.75
CA ASN A 76 -4.98 8.38 8.80
C ASN A 76 -4.74 6.86 8.85
N ILE A 77 -4.88 6.19 7.71
CA ILE A 77 -4.65 4.75 7.55
C ILE A 77 -3.37 4.44 6.79
N LEU A 78 -2.65 5.46 6.28
CA LEU A 78 -1.40 5.25 5.55
C LEU A 78 -0.30 4.81 6.52
N GLU A 79 0.21 3.59 6.31
CA GLU A 79 1.34 3.06 7.05
C GLU A 79 2.64 3.24 6.28
N LYS A 80 3.71 3.51 7.03
CA LYS A 80 5.06 3.39 6.48
C LYS A 80 5.50 1.96 6.71
N PRO A 81 6.10 1.29 5.71
CA PRO A 81 6.75 0.02 5.99
C PRO A 81 7.79 0.31 7.07
N GLU A 82 7.61 -0.27 8.27
CA GLU A 82 8.66 -0.28 9.26
C GLU A 82 9.86 -0.94 8.58
N ALA A 83 10.96 -0.20 8.47
CA ALA A 83 12.21 -0.76 7.97
C ALA A 83 12.45 -2.07 8.74
N ALA A 84 12.72 -3.15 8.00
CA ALA A 84 12.85 -4.50 8.53
C ALA A 84 13.44 -4.49 9.94
N MET A 85 12.73 -5.11 10.88
CA MET A 85 13.07 -5.06 12.31
C MET A 85 14.58 -5.32 12.50
N PRO A 86 15.28 -4.62 13.41
CA PRO A 86 16.75 -4.65 13.51
C PRO A 86 17.38 -6.05 13.69
N TRP A 87 16.60 -7.03 14.17
CA TRP A 87 17.04 -8.42 14.29
C TRP A 87 17.16 -9.15 12.94
N MET A 88 16.53 -8.64 11.86
CA MET A 88 16.72 -9.13 10.48
C MET A 88 17.95 -8.54 9.79
N THR A 89 18.49 -7.41 10.27
CA THR A 89 19.71 -6.78 9.72
C THR A 89 20.97 -7.21 10.47
N SER A 90 20.83 -7.94 11.57
CA SER A 90 21.95 -8.54 12.30
C SER A 90 22.27 -9.93 11.72
N LEU A 91 22.84 -9.99 10.51
CA LEU A 91 23.60 -11.17 10.15
C LEU A 91 24.84 -11.20 11.05
N ASP A 92 24.74 -12.05 12.06
CA ASP A 92 25.76 -12.46 13.00
C ASP A 92 27.15 -12.56 12.35
N ASN A 93 28.03 -11.60 12.64
CA ASN A 93 29.46 -11.69 12.38
C ASN A 93 30.17 -12.48 13.51
N GLY A 94 29.50 -13.48 14.07
CA GLY A 94 29.98 -14.32 15.16
C GLY A 94 30.97 -15.36 14.66
N GLY A 95 32.23 -14.95 14.52
CA GLY A 95 33.35 -15.86 14.29
C GLY A 95 33.46 -16.87 15.43
N GLY A 96 32.87 -18.06 15.23
CA GLY A 96 33.02 -19.21 16.12
C GLY A 96 34.46 -19.70 16.15
N ARG A 97 35.22 -19.25 17.15
CA ARG A 97 36.53 -19.84 17.50
C ARG A 97 36.32 -20.75 18.70
N ILE A 98 36.39 -22.05 18.44
CA ILE A 98 36.43 -23.08 19.49
C ILE A 98 37.87 -23.10 20.03
N PRO A 99 38.14 -22.80 21.31
CA PRO A 99 39.45 -23.03 21.88
C PRO A 99 39.63 -24.53 22.15
N VAL A 100 40.78 -25.07 21.73
CA VAL A 100 41.32 -26.39 22.10
C VAL A 100 42.34 -26.24 23.23
#